data_AF-A0A534YRB9-F1
#
_entry.id   AF-A0A534YRB9-F1
#
_cell.length_a   1.000
_cell.length_b   1.000
_cell.length_c   1.000
_cell.angle_alpha   90.00
_cell.angle_beta   90.00
_cell.angle_gamma   90.00
#
_symmetry.space_group_name_H-M   'P 1'
#
loop_
_entity.id
_entity.type
_entity.pdbx_description
1 polymer ?
#
loop_
_entity_poly.entity_id
_entity_poly.type
_entity_poly.pdbx_seq_one_letter_code
_entity_poly.pdbx_strand_id
1 'polypeptide(L)'
;MNEPYDVAIVGYGPVGQTLAVLLGQRGWRVGVFDSYASERIPQVRQVIELSIQLGKVVCVSDPEQAAARDGAMIAAARETGLSPPLPMPPIGPGLVADGDPLAGRLFPQGEVRRGDTIGRFDDVVGRGFTLLGGAGDPASILPPDLAAFFASLGGISAHVAPGGPVHDLNGT
;
A
#
# COMPACT_ATOMS: atom_id res chain seq x y z
N MET A 1 16.47 -26.20 5.54
CA MET A 1 15.27 -25.55 6.13
C MET A 1 13.98 -26.07 5.47
N ASN A 2 13.88 -27.37 5.17
CA ASN A 2 12.77 -27.92 4.37
C ASN A 2 11.90 -28.89 5.18
N GLU A 3 11.75 -28.63 6.48
CA GLU A 3 10.77 -29.35 7.29
C GLU A 3 9.47 -28.54 7.30
N PRO A 4 8.33 -29.13 6.91
CA PRO A 4 7.06 -28.43 6.87
C PRO A 4 6.61 -28.08 8.29
N TYR A 5 6.18 -26.84 8.50
CA TYR A 5 5.46 -26.45 9.72
C TYR A 5 4.08 -27.10 9.73
N ASP A 6 3.59 -27.45 10.91
CA ASP A 6 2.23 -27.98 11.06
C ASP A 6 1.21 -26.83 11.12
N VAL A 7 1.62 -25.67 11.64
CA VAL A 7 0.81 -24.44 11.70
C VAL A 7 1.65 -23.24 11.28
N ALA A 8 1.12 -22.40 10.40
CA ALA A 8 1.69 -21.10 10.06
C ALA A 8 0.89 -19.98 10.72
N ILE A 9 1.56 -19.05 11.39
CA ILE A 9 0.98 -17.85 12.00
C ILE A 9 1.55 -16.62 11.29
N VAL A 10 0.67 -15.75 10.81
CA VAL A 10 1.05 -14.45 10.23
C VAL A 10 0.81 -13.35 11.27
N GLY A 11 1.88 -12.67 11.66
CA GLY A 11 1.92 -11.66 12.71
C GLY A 11 2.38 -12.19 14.07
N TYR A 12 3.37 -11.52 14.66
CA TYR A 12 3.98 -11.90 15.94
C TYR A 12 3.72 -10.87 17.04
N GLY A 13 2.51 -10.31 17.03
CA GLY A 13 2.00 -9.51 18.15
C GLY A 13 1.65 -10.37 19.38
N PRO A 14 1.12 -9.77 20.46
CA PRO A 14 0.84 -10.47 21.72
C PRO A 14 -0.04 -11.71 21.55
N VAL A 15 -1.04 -11.64 20.66
CA VAL A 15 -1.94 -12.76 20.35
C VAL A 15 -1.21 -13.87 19.58
N GLY A 16 -0.43 -13.52 18.56
CA GLY A 16 0.34 -14.48 17.76
C GLY A 16 1.40 -15.20 18.58
N GLN A 17 2.10 -14.48 19.45
CA GLN A 17 3.06 -15.04 20.42
C GLN A 17 2.39 -16.03 21.36
N THR A 18 1.27 -15.64 21.97
CA THR A 18 0.53 -16.51 22.89
C THR A 18 0.06 -17.77 22.18
N LEU A 19 -0.50 -17.66 20.98
CA LEU A 19 -0.96 -18.80 20.20
C LEU A 19 0.20 -19.74 19.82
N ALA A 20 1.32 -19.19 19.35
CA ALA A 20 2.51 -19.97 19.00
C ALA A 20 3.02 -20.79 20.19
N VAL A 21 3.11 -20.17 21.38
CA VAL A 21 3.54 -20.85 22.60
C VAL A 21 2.57 -21.96 23.00
N LEU A 22 1.26 -21.69 22.99
CA LEU A 22 0.25 -22.68 23.38
C LEU A 22 0.15 -23.88 22.44
N LEU A 23 0.44 -23.68 21.15
CA LEU A 23 0.51 -24.74 20.14
C LEU A 23 1.81 -25.54 20.27
N GLY A 24 2.94 -24.86 20.47
CA GLY A 24 4.23 -25.51 20.74
C GLY A 24 4.20 -26.40 21.99
N GLN A 25 3.54 -25.93 23.07
CA GLN A 25 3.31 -26.72 24.28
C GLN A 25 2.48 -28.00 24.05
N ARG A 26 1.68 -28.03 22.98
CA ARG A 26 0.89 -29.19 22.55
C ARG A 26 1.63 -30.08 21.55
N GLY A 27 2.90 -29.79 21.26
CA GLY A 27 3.75 -30.58 20.37
C GLY A 27 3.66 -30.21 18.88
N TRP A 28 2.99 -29.11 18.52
CA TRP A 28 2.90 -28.64 17.13
C TRP A 28 4.14 -27.84 16.74
N ARG A 29 4.66 -28.05 15.52
CA ARG A 29 5.71 -27.22 14.92
C ARG A 29 5.07 -25.98 14.29
N VAL A 30 5.34 -24.82 14.87
CA VAL A 30 4.73 -23.55 14.47
C VAL A 30 5.76 -22.68 13.75
N GLY A 31 5.43 -22.27 12.52
CA GLY A 31 6.16 -21.23 11.79
C GLY A 31 5.48 -19.89 11.98
N VAL A 32 6.23 -18.87 12.42
CA VAL A 32 5.71 -17.51 12.56
C VAL A 32 6.36 -16.62 11.51
N PHE A 33 5.55 -15.87 10.77
CA PHE A 33 5.98 -14.92 9.76
C PHE A 33 5.45 -13.54 10.12
N ASP A 34 6.35 -12.57 10.32
CA ASP A 34 5.96 -11.22 10.68
C ASP A 34 6.86 -10.17 10.02
N SER A 35 6.22 -9.25 9.32
CA SER A 35 6.80 -8.01 8.80
C SER A 35 5.94 -6.80 9.13
N TYR A 36 4.76 -7.00 9.71
CA TYR A 36 3.73 -5.96 9.84
C TYR A 36 4.23 -4.79 10.70
N ALA A 37 4.89 -5.09 11.82
CA ALA A 37 5.36 -4.06 12.74
C ALA A 37 6.44 -3.17 12.10
N SER A 38 7.41 -3.75 11.40
CA SER A 38 8.48 -2.99 10.73
C SER A 38 7.95 -2.16 9.57
N GLU A 39 6.93 -2.66 8.86
CA GLU A 39 6.25 -1.94 7.78
C GLU A 39 5.38 -0.80 8.31
N ARG A 40 4.58 -1.01 9.37
CA ARG A 40 3.52 -0.07 9.76
C ARG A 40 3.93 0.92 10.82
N ILE A 41 4.80 0.56 11.77
CA ILE A 41 5.19 1.48 12.86
C ILE A 41 5.78 2.80 12.34
N PRO A 42 6.73 2.80 11.39
CA PRO A 42 7.29 4.05 10.87
C PRO A 42 6.23 4.93 10.20
N GLN A 43 5.37 4.31 9.38
CA GLN A 43 4.29 5.01 8.67
C GLN A 43 3.27 5.61 9.66
N VAL A 44 2.80 4.83 10.63
CA VAL A 44 1.82 5.26 11.63
C VAL A 44 2.36 6.41 12.47
N ARG A 45 3.64 6.35 12.87
CA ARG A 45 4.30 7.46 13.59
C ARG A 45 4.29 8.75 12.78
N GLN A 46 4.58 8.69 11.49
CA GLN A 46 4.54 9.86 10.61
C GLN A 46 3.12 10.44 10.49
N VAL A 47 2.10 9.58 10.36
CA VAL A 47 0.68 10.01 10.33
C VAL A 47 0.25 10.67 11.64
N ILE A 48 0.67 10.12 12.79
CA ILE A 48 0.40 10.72 14.10
C ILE A 48 1.07 12.08 14.22
N GLU A 49 2.34 12.18 13.84
CA GLU A 49 3.07 13.45 13.89
C GLU A 49 2.41 14.50 12.99
N LEU A 50 2.02 14.14 11.76
CA LEU A 50 1.27 15.03 10.87
C LEU A 50 -0.04 15.52 11.50
N SER A 51 -0.76 14.63 12.20
CA SER A 51 -2.00 14.98 12.90
C SER A 51 -1.75 15.92 14.07
N ILE A 52 -0.66 15.73 14.83
CA ILE A 52 -0.23 16.66 15.89
C ILE A 52 0.10 18.03 15.30
N GLN A 53 0.83 18.08 14.17
CA GLN A 53 1.17 19.35 13.51
C GLN A 53 -0.07 20.07 12.98
N LEU A 54 -1.01 19.35 12.37
CA LEU A 54 -2.27 19.94 11.93
C LEU A 54 -3.08 20.49 13.11
N GLY A 55 -3.09 19.78 14.24
CA GLY A 55 -3.72 20.25 15.48
C GLY A 55 -3.18 21.59 15.96
N LYS A 56 -1.86 21.84 15.85
CA LYS A 56 -1.26 23.13 16.22
C LYS A 56 -1.75 24.30 15.36
N VAL A 57 -2.17 24.02 14.12
CA VAL A 57 -2.71 25.02 13.20
C VAL A 57 -4.21 25.24 13.45
N VAL A 58 -4.97 24.18 13.69
CA VAL A 58 -6.43 24.25 13.84
C VAL A 58 -6.85 24.70 15.24
N CYS A 59 -6.18 24.23 16.28
CA CYS A 59 -6.54 24.45 17.68
C CYS A 59 -5.89 25.71 18.29
N VAL A 60 -5.79 26.80 17.53
CA VAL A 60 -5.35 28.11 18.04
C VAL A 60 -6.43 28.69 18.95
N SER A 61 -6.09 28.93 20.22
CA SER A 61 -7.05 29.38 21.24
C SER A 61 -7.16 30.91 21.32
N ASP A 62 -6.15 31.64 20.88
CA ASP A 62 -6.15 33.09 20.86
C ASP A 62 -6.99 33.63 19.69
N PRO A 63 -8.03 34.46 19.93
CA PRO A 63 -8.96 34.89 18.89
C PRO A 63 -8.31 35.73 17.78
N GLU A 64 -7.34 36.58 18.11
CA GLU A 64 -6.67 37.42 17.12
C GLU A 64 -5.77 36.59 16.20
N GLN A 65 -4.97 35.68 16.78
CA GLN A 65 -4.16 34.73 16.00
C GLN A 65 -5.02 33.79 15.15
N ALA A 66 -6.17 33.34 15.66
CA ALA A 66 -7.10 32.53 14.88
C ALA A 66 -7.65 33.30 13.67
N ALA A 67 -8.04 34.56 13.84
CA ALA A 67 -8.51 35.42 12.74
C ALA A 67 -7.42 35.66 11.69
N ALA A 68 -6.16 35.87 12.10
CA ALA A 68 -5.03 36.03 11.19
C ALA A 68 -4.76 34.75 10.38
N ARG A 69 -4.76 33.59 11.02
CA ARG A 69 -4.66 32.27 10.36
C ARG A 69 -5.77 32.09 9.32
N ASP A 70 -7.02 32.35 9.71
CA ASP A 70 -8.19 32.16 8.84
C ASP A 70 -8.11 33.05 7.60
N GLY A 71 -7.73 34.32 7.79
CA GLY A 71 -7.49 35.24 6.69
C GLY A 71 -6.43 34.72 5.71
N ALA A 72 -5.31 34.20 6.24
CA ALA A 72 -4.24 33.62 5.42
C ALA A 72 -4.69 32.37 4.67
N MET A 73 -5.42 31.46 5.32
CA MET A 73 -5.94 30.24 4.68
C MET A 73 -6.98 30.55 3.60
N ILE A 74 -7.89 31.49 3.83
CA ILE A 74 -8.89 31.93 2.85
C ILE A 74 -8.21 32.59 1.65
N ALA A 75 -7.20 33.43 1.87
CA ALA A 75 -6.42 34.04 0.80
C ALA A 75 -5.72 32.96 -0.05
N ALA A 76 -5.01 32.02 0.58
CA ALA A 76 -4.33 30.92 -0.10
C ALA A 76 -5.31 30.02 -0.88
N ALA A 77 -6.49 29.72 -0.31
CA ALA A 77 -7.52 28.94 -0.98
C ALA A 77 -8.10 29.65 -2.21
N ARG A 78 -8.22 30.98 -2.19
CA ARG A 78 -8.66 31.78 -3.34
C ARG A 78 -7.63 31.80 -4.47
N GLU A 79 -6.34 31.76 -4.14
CA GLU A 79 -5.26 31.74 -5.14
C GLU A 79 -5.12 30.37 -5.81
N THR A 80 -5.19 29.30 -5.03
CA THR A 80 -4.84 27.94 -5.49
C THR A 80 -6.03 27.05 -5.80
N GLY A 81 -7.21 27.35 -5.25
CA GLY A 81 -8.46 26.59 -5.45
C GLY A 81 -8.44 25.15 -4.92
N LEU A 82 -7.33 24.69 -4.34
CA LEU A 82 -7.11 23.30 -3.92
C LEU A 82 -6.41 23.27 -2.57
N SER A 83 -6.90 22.44 -1.65
CA SER A 83 -6.04 21.92 -0.59
C SER A 83 -5.16 20.83 -1.20
N PRO A 84 -3.82 20.95 -1.15
CA PRO A 84 -2.97 19.87 -1.63
C PRO A 84 -3.29 18.59 -0.85
N PRO A 85 -3.41 17.44 -1.53
CA PRO A 85 -3.65 16.19 -0.84
C PRO A 85 -2.50 15.92 0.13
N LEU A 86 -2.82 15.47 1.35
CA LEU A 86 -1.80 15.07 2.29
C LEU A 86 -1.06 13.86 1.70
N PRO A 87 0.26 13.95 1.49
CA PRO A 87 1.01 12.85 0.93
C PRO A 87 0.95 11.66 1.89
N MET A 88 0.56 10.50 1.39
CA MET A 88 0.58 9.28 2.18
C MET A 88 2.02 8.80 2.32
N PRO A 89 2.57 8.68 3.54
CA PRO A 89 3.92 8.18 3.74
C PRO A 89 4.01 6.71 3.31
N PRO A 90 5.17 6.25 2.79
CA PRO A 90 5.37 4.84 2.49
C PRO A 90 5.35 3.99 3.77
N ILE A 91 5.12 2.69 3.62
CA ILE A 91 5.42 1.72 4.67
C ILE A 91 6.95 1.65 4.90
N GLY A 92 7.33 1.26 6.10
CA GLY A 92 8.71 0.96 6.48
C GLY A 92 9.22 -0.36 5.89
N PRO A 93 10.40 -0.82 6.32
CA PRO A 93 11.01 -2.06 5.81
C PRO A 93 10.17 -3.30 6.14
N GLY A 94 10.21 -4.29 5.25
CA GLY A 94 9.44 -5.54 5.37
C GLY A 94 9.42 -6.30 4.05
N LEU A 95 8.25 -6.75 3.61
CA LEU A 95 8.07 -7.42 2.33
C LEU A 95 8.01 -6.40 1.18
N VAL A 96 9.12 -5.69 0.98
CA VAL A 96 9.31 -4.68 -0.07
C VAL A 96 10.55 -5.01 -0.90
N ALA A 97 10.56 -4.59 -2.17
CA ALA A 97 11.72 -4.77 -3.03
C ALA A 97 12.85 -3.82 -2.63
N ASP A 98 14.02 -4.37 -2.31
CA ASP A 98 15.19 -3.58 -1.91
C ASP A 98 15.70 -2.71 -3.07
N GLY A 99 15.96 -1.44 -2.78
CA GLY A 99 16.54 -0.49 -3.73
C GLY A 99 15.55 0.13 -4.73
N ASP A 100 14.28 -0.27 -4.72
CA ASP A 100 13.24 0.34 -5.56
C ASP A 100 12.65 1.60 -4.87
N PRO A 101 12.75 2.79 -5.48
CA PRO A 101 12.25 4.04 -4.88
C PRO A 101 10.72 4.11 -4.75
N LEU A 102 9.98 3.27 -5.47
CA LEU A 102 8.52 3.17 -5.43
C LEU A 102 8.02 2.11 -4.44
N ALA A 103 8.88 1.18 -4.02
CA ALA A 103 8.49 0.13 -3.09
C ALA A 103 7.97 0.69 -1.77
N GLY A 104 6.88 0.09 -1.27
CA GLY A 104 6.21 0.52 -0.04
C GLY A 104 5.33 1.79 -0.17
N ARG A 105 5.26 2.41 -1.36
CA ARG A 105 4.30 3.51 -1.63
C ARG A 105 2.95 2.95 -2.06
N LEU A 106 1.90 3.76 -1.92
CA LEU A 106 0.62 3.44 -2.54
C LEU A 106 0.77 3.42 -4.05
N PHE A 107 0.14 2.42 -4.68
CA PHE A 107 0.10 2.31 -6.12
C PHE A 107 -0.68 3.49 -6.73
N PRO A 108 -0.17 4.15 -7.80
CA PRO A 108 -0.90 5.24 -8.46
C PRO A 108 -2.21 4.74 -9.09
N GLN A 109 -3.31 5.43 -8.81
CA GLN A 109 -4.63 5.11 -9.37
C GLN A 109 -4.90 5.94 -10.63
N GLY A 110 -4.09 5.71 -11.67
CA GLY A 110 -4.20 6.35 -12.99
C GLY A 110 -5.51 5.99 -13.72
N GLU A 111 -5.87 6.81 -14.72
CA GLU A 111 -6.96 6.50 -15.64
C GLU A 111 -6.41 5.67 -16.80
N VAL A 112 -6.98 4.48 -17.01
CA VAL A 112 -6.51 3.53 -18.00
C VAL A 112 -7.63 3.12 -18.95
N ARG A 113 -7.24 2.66 -20.13
CA ARG A 113 -8.13 2.08 -21.14
C ARG A 113 -7.78 0.62 -21.39
N ARG A 114 -8.80 -0.24 -21.44
CA ARG A 114 -8.71 -1.63 -21.89
C ARG A 114 -9.86 -1.92 -22.85
N GLY A 115 -9.56 -2.16 -24.12
CA GLY A 115 -10.58 -2.21 -25.17
C GLY A 115 -11.34 -0.87 -25.24
N ASP A 116 -12.66 -0.94 -25.09
CA ASP A 116 -13.59 0.21 -25.09
C ASP A 116 -13.86 0.76 -23.67
N THR A 117 -13.35 0.11 -22.62
CA THR A 117 -13.56 0.54 -21.23
C THR A 117 -12.47 1.51 -20.81
N ILE A 118 -12.88 2.65 -20.24
CA ILE A 118 -12.01 3.67 -19.65
C ILE A 118 -12.43 3.89 -18.20
N GLY A 119 -11.47 3.99 -17.29
CA GLY A 119 -11.74 4.22 -15.87
C GLY A 119 -10.48 4.17 -15.01
N ARG A 120 -10.65 4.15 -13.69
CA ARG A 120 -9.53 3.96 -12.76
C ARG A 120 -8.92 2.57 -12.92
N PHE A 121 -7.62 2.48 -12.64
CA PHE A 121 -6.83 1.27 -12.85
C PHE A 121 -7.52 0.02 -12.30
N ASP A 122 -7.91 0.02 -11.03
CA ASP A 122 -8.49 -1.14 -10.36
C ASP A 122 -9.92 -1.47 -10.82
N ASP A 123 -10.68 -0.48 -11.27
CA ASP A 123 -12.01 -0.68 -11.86
C ASP A 123 -11.93 -1.32 -13.26
N VAL A 124 -10.88 -1.04 -14.03
CA VAL A 124 -10.69 -1.56 -15.40
C VAL A 124 -9.91 -2.88 -15.41
N VAL A 125 -8.87 -3.00 -14.59
CA VAL A 125 -7.98 -4.17 -14.53
C VAL A 125 -8.48 -5.21 -13.53
N GLY A 126 -9.17 -4.76 -12.47
CA GLY A 126 -9.69 -5.58 -11.39
C GLY A 126 -8.98 -5.31 -10.06
N ARG A 127 -9.60 -5.78 -8.98
CA ARG A 127 -9.13 -5.61 -7.60
C ARG A 127 -8.57 -6.93 -7.07
N GLY A 128 -7.35 -6.91 -6.55
CA GLY A 128 -6.69 -8.10 -6.02
C GLY A 128 -5.17 -7.96 -6.03
N PHE A 129 -4.47 -9.09 -5.89
CA PHE A 129 -3.03 -9.15 -6.11
C PHE A 129 -2.75 -9.02 -7.61
N THR A 130 -2.10 -7.92 -8.00
CA THR A 130 -1.87 -7.62 -9.42
C THR A 130 -0.39 -7.60 -9.75
N LEU A 131 0.01 -8.35 -10.78
CA LEU A 131 1.32 -8.26 -11.42
C LEU A 131 1.23 -7.35 -12.64
N LEU A 132 2.14 -6.38 -12.72
CA LEU A 132 2.21 -5.41 -13.81
C LEU A 132 3.49 -5.60 -14.60
N GLY A 133 3.36 -5.71 -15.92
CA GLY A 133 4.50 -5.79 -16.83
C GLY A 133 4.43 -4.67 -17.85
N GLY A 134 5.55 -3.99 -18.11
CA GLY A 134 5.67 -3.02 -19.20
C GLY A 134 6.05 -3.65 -20.55
N ALA A 135 6.71 -4.81 -20.52
CA ALA A 135 7.27 -5.48 -21.69
C ALA A 135 6.45 -6.68 -22.19
N GLY A 136 5.33 -6.99 -21.53
CA GLY A 136 4.48 -8.15 -21.83
C GLY A 136 3.65 -8.57 -20.62
N ASP A 137 2.97 -9.71 -20.74
CA ASP A 137 2.21 -10.32 -19.64
C ASP A 137 3.17 -10.91 -18.59
N PRO A 138 3.26 -10.34 -17.37
CA PRO A 138 4.20 -10.82 -16.34
C PRO A 138 3.87 -12.21 -15.80
N ALA A 139 2.64 -12.71 -15.95
CA ALA A 139 2.32 -14.09 -15.55
C ALA A 139 3.01 -15.14 -16.44
N SER A 140 3.36 -14.78 -17.68
CA SER A 140 4.00 -15.70 -18.62
C SER A 140 5.44 -16.10 -18.24
N ILE A 141 6.08 -15.34 -17.35
CA ILE A 141 7.45 -15.61 -16.88
C ILE A 141 7.50 -16.26 -15.50
N LEU A 142 6.35 -16.47 -14.85
CA LEU A 142 6.30 -17.14 -13.55
C LEU A 142 6.64 -18.63 -13.70
N PRO A 143 7.44 -19.20 -12.78
CA PRO A 143 7.55 -20.64 -12.61
C PRO A 143 6.17 -21.31 -12.45
N PRO A 144 5.95 -22.54 -12.97
CA PRO A 144 4.61 -23.14 -13.00
C PRO A 144 3.92 -23.27 -11.64
N ASP A 145 4.68 -23.56 -10.58
CA ASP A 145 4.21 -23.62 -9.20
C ASP A 145 3.78 -22.26 -8.67
N LEU A 146 4.57 -21.21 -8.93
CA LEU A 146 4.24 -19.85 -8.55
C LEU A 146 3.05 -19.31 -9.35
N ALA A 147 2.94 -19.65 -10.64
CA ALA A 147 1.80 -19.29 -11.48
C ALA A 147 0.50 -19.93 -10.95
N ALA A 148 0.55 -21.21 -10.58
CA ALA A 148 -0.59 -21.92 -9.99
C ALA A 148 -0.98 -21.32 -8.63
N PHE A 149 0.01 -20.99 -7.77
CA PHE A 149 -0.24 -20.32 -6.51
C PHE A 149 -0.86 -18.93 -6.71
N PHE A 150 -0.30 -18.10 -7.58
CA PHE A 150 -0.81 -16.77 -7.90
C PHE A 150 -2.25 -16.84 -8.43
N ALA A 151 -2.55 -17.79 -9.32
CA ALA A 151 -3.91 -18.03 -9.80
C ALA A 151 -4.86 -18.46 -8.67
N SER A 152 -4.40 -19.28 -7.72
CA SER A 152 -5.20 -19.70 -6.56
C SER A 152 -5.59 -18.54 -5.62
N LEU A 153 -4.82 -17.45 -5.65
CA LEU A 153 -5.14 -16.21 -4.93
C LEU A 153 -6.13 -15.31 -5.68
N GLY A 154 -6.57 -15.69 -6.88
CA GLY A 154 -7.30 -14.79 -7.78
C GLY A 154 -6.41 -13.69 -8.36
N GLY A 155 -5.10 -13.97 -8.51
CA GLY A 155 -4.12 -13.03 -9.01
C GLY A 155 -4.46 -12.51 -10.42
N ILE A 156 -4.21 -11.22 -10.63
CA ILE A 156 -4.47 -10.50 -11.87
C ILE A 156 -3.14 -10.18 -12.55
N SER A 157 -3.03 -10.46 -13.84
CA SER A 157 -1.88 -10.07 -14.63
C SER A 157 -2.26 -9.01 -15.65
N ALA A 158 -1.49 -7.92 -15.72
CA ALA A 158 -1.75 -6.84 -16.67
C ALA A 158 -0.46 -6.38 -17.38
N HIS A 159 -0.51 -6.41 -18.71
CA HIS A 159 0.47 -5.74 -19.55
C HIS A 159 0.04 -4.28 -19.76
N VAL A 160 0.75 -3.37 -19.09
CA VAL A 160 0.47 -1.93 -19.12
C VAL A 160 1.57 -1.24 -19.92
N ALA A 161 1.23 -0.72 -21.09
CA ALA A 161 2.19 -0.06 -21.98
C ALA A 161 1.49 0.91 -22.95
N PRO A 162 2.20 1.91 -23.49
CA PRO A 162 1.70 2.71 -24.61
C PRO A 162 1.30 1.81 -25.79
N GLY A 163 0.02 1.87 -26.20
CA GLY A 163 -0.53 1.00 -27.25
C GLY A 163 -0.70 -0.48 -26.85
N GLY A 164 -0.44 -0.84 -25.59
CA GLY A 164 -0.65 -2.18 -25.06
C GLY A 164 -2.12 -2.49 -24.72
N PRO A 165 -2.39 -3.71 -24.22
CA PRO A 165 -3.74 -4.14 -23.84
C PRO A 165 -4.39 -3.26 -22.78
N VAL A 166 -3.57 -2.75 -21.84
CA VAL A 166 -3.95 -1.70 -20.88
C VAL A 166 -3.08 -0.48 -21.17
N HIS A 167 -3.72 0.65 -21.47
CA HIS A 167 -3.05 1.90 -21.78
C HIS A 167 -3.34 2.94 -20.71
N ASP A 168 -2.31 3.42 -20.02
CA ASP A 168 -2.42 4.59 -19.15
C ASP A 168 -2.55 5.85 -20.01
N LEU A 169 -3.65 6.58 -19.82
CA LEU A 169 -3.97 7.76 -20.62
C LEU A 169 -3.18 9.00 -20.20
N ASN A 170 -2.65 9.01 -18.97
CA ASN A 170 -1.99 10.17 -18.38
C ASN A 170 -0.48 9.95 -18.13
N GLY A 171 0.00 8.72 -18.24
CA GLY A 171 1.41 8.38 -17.97
C GLY A 171 1.79 8.59 -16.50
N THR A 172 0.94 8.08 -15.61
CA THR A 172 0.99 8.25 -14.15
C THR A 172 2.14 7.47 -13.51
#